data_AF-A0A497HSI0-F1
#
_entry.id   AF-A0A497HSI0-F1
#
_cell.length_a   1.000
_cell.length_b   1.000
_cell.length_c   1.000
_cell.angle_alpha   90.00
_cell.angle_beta   90.00
_cell.angle_gamma   90.00
#
_symmetry.space_group_name_H-M   'P 1'
#
loop_
_entity.id
_entity.type
_entity.pdbx_description
1 polymer ?
#
loop_
_entity_poly.entity_id
_entity_poly.type
_entity_poly.pdbx_seq_one_letter_code
_entity_poly.pdbx_strand_id
1 'polypeptide(L)'
;MRLKRTAEEAKRRGFDYFTTTLLVSRHQPHELIRDLGRRIGRREGVKFLYIDFRKNWKDSVRISRSLHMYRQGYCGCILSEAERYRVEWEEGKDYLKEKGVDIWFG
;
A
#
# COMPACT_ATOMS: atom_id res chain seq x y z
N MET A 1 -3.45 -13.60 6.98
CA MET A 1 -3.35 -12.51 5.97
C MET A 1 -4.40 -11.43 6.26
N ARG A 2 -4.05 -10.13 6.20
CA ARG A 2 -4.93 -9.00 6.58
C ARG A 2 -6.27 -8.99 5.83
N LEU A 3 -6.26 -9.23 4.51
CA LEU A 3 -7.48 -9.24 3.69
C LEU A 3 -8.50 -10.32 4.09
N LYS A 4 -8.04 -11.48 4.58
CA LYS A 4 -8.94 -12.54 5.10
C LYS A 4 -9.65 -12.06 6.37
N ARG A 5 -8.89 -11.49 7.30
CA ARG A 5 -9.44 -10.96 8.57
C ARG A 5 -10.46 -9.84 8.33
N THR A 6 -10.25 -9.02 7.30
CA THR A 6 -11.25 -8.02 6.86
C THR A 6 -12.55 -8.67 6.39
N ALA A 7 -12.48 -9.78 5.63
CA ALA A 7 -13.67 -10.50 5.18
C ALA A 7 -14.42 -11.18 6.33
N GLU A 8 -13.69 -11.82 7.26
CA GLU A 8 -14.26 -12.41 8.48
C GLU A 8 -15.00 -11.36 9.32
N GLU A 9 -14.39 -10.19 9.50
CA GLU A 9 -15.01 -9.08 10.23
C GLU A 9 -16.22 -8.51 9.50
N ALA A 10 -16.17 -8.41 8.16
CA ALA A 10 -17.30 -7.98 7.37
C ALA A 10 -18.48 -8.95 7.49
N LYS A 11 -18.22 -10.26 7.52
CA LYS A 11 -19.23 -11.28 7.75
C LYS A 11 -19.86 -11.13 9.12
N ARG A 12 -19.02 -11.00 10.16
CA ARG A 12 -19.44 -10.87 11.55
C ARG A 12 -20.33 -9.64 11.78
N ARG A 13 -20.08 -8.55 11.05
CA ARG A 13 -20.85 -7.31 11.13
C ARG A 13 -22.04 -7.23 10.16
N GLY A 14 -22.22 -8.23 9.29
CA GLY A 14 -23.31 -8.26 8.32
C GLY A 14 -23.16 -7.28 7.16
N PHE A 15 -21.93 -6.92 6.77
CA PHE A 15 -21.71 -6.12 5.56
C PHE A 15 -21.85 -6.95 4.29
N ASP A 16 -22.37 -6.34 3.22
CA ASP A 16 -22.53 -6.99 1.91
C ASP A 16 -21.20 -7.24 1.18
N TYR A 17 -20.26 -6.30 1.38
CA TYR A 17 -18.99 -6.27 0.68
C TYR A 17 -17.81 -5.97 1.59
N PHE A 18 -16.64 -6.45 1.19
CA PHE A 18 -15.35 -5.99 1.71
C PHE A 18 -14.41 -5.64 0.55
N THR A 19 -13.41 -4.80 0.82
CA THR A 19 -12.41 -4.38 -0.19
C THR A 19 -11.06 -4.08 0.46
N THR A 20 -10.11 -3.56 -0.32
CA THR A 20 -8.78 -3.17 0.16
C THR A 20 -8.31 -1.85 -0.45
N THR A 21 -7.58 -1.07 0.34
CA THR A 21 -6.95 0.18 -0.10
C THR A 21 -5.81 -0.05 -1.10
N LEU A 22 -5.31 -1.28 -1.25
CA LEU A 22 -4.26 -1.60 -2.23
C LEU A 22 -4.68 -1.31 -3.68
N LEU A 23 -5.99 -1.26 -3.96
CA LEU A 23 -6.56 -0.97 -5.28
C LEU A 23 -6.36 0.48 -5.76
N VAL A 24 -5.80 1.36 -4.91
CA VAL A 24 -5.41 2.72 -5.30
C VAL A 24 -4.01 2.79 -5.92
N SER A 25 -3.15 1.81 -5.63
CA SER A 25 -1.73 1.88 -5.99
C SER A 25 -1.49 1.41 -7.42
N ARG A 26 -0.77 2.23 -8.19
CA ARG A 26 -0.37 1.89 -9.57
C ARG A 26 0.63 0.74 -9.65
N HIS A 27 1.33 0.43 -8.56
CA HIS A 27 2.41 -0.56 -8.51
C HIS A 27 1.96 -1.94 -8.02
N GLN A 28 0.71 -2.06 -7.52
CA GLN A 28 0.22 -3.32 -6.96
C GLN A 28 -0.33 -4.24 -8.07
N PRO A 29 -0.20 -5.58 -7.93
CA PRO A 29 -0.73 -6.53 -8.91
C PRO A 29 -2.24 -6.69 -8.75
N HIS A 30 -3.02 -5.81 -9.38
CA HIS A 30 -4.49 -5.75 -9.26
C HIS A 30 -5.20 -7.06 -9.59
N GLU A 31 -4.77 -7.77 -10.64
CA GLU A 31 -5.38 -9.04 -11.05
C GLU A 31 -5.24 -10.09 -9.94
N LEU A 32 -4.04 -10.19 -9.35
CA LEU A 32 -3.79 -11.09 -8.22
C LEU A 32 -4.65 -10.72 -7.00
N ILE A 33 -4.72 -9.42 -6.67
CA ILE A 33 -5.55 -8.92 -5.57
C ILE A 33 -7.03 -9.26 -5.80
N ARG A 34 -7.52 -9.03 -7.02
CA ARG A 34 -8.91 -9.32 -7.41
C ARG A 34 -9.24 -10.79 -7.25
N ASP A 35 -8.37 -11.67 -7.75
CA ASP A 35 -8.61 -13.12 -7.73
C ASP A 35 -8.49 -13.69 -6.33
N LEU A 36 -7.57 -13.17 -5.52
CA LEU A 36 -7.44 -13.53 -4.11
C LEU A 36 -8.64 -13.03 -3.29
N GLY A 37 -9.05 -11.77 -3.48
CA GLY A 37 -10.22 -11.18 -2.83
C GLY A 37 -11.49 -11.96 -3.15
N ARG A 38 -11.73 -12.30 -4.42
CA ARG A 38 -12.85 -13.14 -4.85
C ARG A 38 -12.82 -14.52 -4.20
N ARG A 39 -11.65 -15.18 -4.13
CA ARG A 39 -11.50 -16.49 -3.48
C ARG A 39 -11.84 -16.43 -1.99
N ILE A 40 -11.35 -15.42 -1.29
CA ILE A 40 -11.65 -15.19 0.13
C ILE A 40 -13.14 -14.91 0.31
N GLY A 41 -13.70 -14.02 -0.50
CA GLY A 41 -15.11 -13.67 -0.38
C GLY A 41 -16.05 -14.85 -0.57
N ARG A 42 -15.75 -15.76 -1.50
CA ARG A 42 -16.49 -17.02 -1.66
C ARG A 42 -16.37 -17.92 -0.42
N ARG A 43 -15.20 -18.00 0.20
CA ARG A 43 -14.96 -18.83 1.39
C ARG A 43 -15.66 -18.28 2.63
N GLU A 44 -15.57 -16.97 2.85
CA GLU A 44 -16.11 -16.32 4.06
C GLU A 44 -17.59 -15.91 3.90
N GLY A 45 -18.15 -16.01 2.70
CA GLY A 45 -19.55 -15.69 2.42
C GLY A 45 -19.86 -14.18 2.43
N VAL A 46 -18.92 -13.36 1.96
CA VAL A 46 -19.05 -11.90 1.78
C VAL A 46 -18.42 -11.51 0.46
N LYS A 47 -19.05 -10.65 -0.35
CA LYS A 47 -18.54 -10.35 -1.70
C LYS A 47 -17.31 -9.44 -1.64
N PHE A 48 -16.30 -9.73 -2.45
CA PHE A 48 -15.18 -8.81 -2.64
C PHE A 48 -15.54 -7.74 -3.67
N LEU A 49 -15.50 -6.47 -3.26
CA LEU A 49 -15.71 -5.32 -4.14
C LEU A 49 -14.38 -4.90 -4.77
N TYR A 50 -14.21 -5.21 -6.06
CA TYR A 50 -13.10 -4.72 -6.86
C TYR A 50 -13.50 -3.45 -7.59
N ILE A 51 -12.73 -2.37 -7.38
CA ILE A 51 -12.83 -1.12 -8.13
C ILE A 51 -11.40 -0.71 -8.50
N ASP A 52 -11.18 -0.34 -9.77
CA ASP A 52 -9.88 0.16 -10.21
C ASP A 52 -9.74 1.66 -9.91
N PHE A 53 -9.21 1.98 -8.73
CA PHE A 53 -9.00 3.36 -8.29
C PHE A 53 -7.75 4.02 -8.90
N ARG A 54 -6.94 3.31 -9.70
CA ARG A 54 -5.73 3.89 -10.33
C ARG A 54 -6.07 5.07 -11.24
N LYS A 55 -7.26 5.06 -11.84
CA LYS A 55 -7.77 6.16 -12.69
C LYS A 55 -7.87 7.48 -11.94
N ASN A 56 -8.18 7.44 -10.64
CA ASN A 56 -8.35 8.61 -9.78
C ASN A 56 -7.08 8.99 -9.03
N TRP A 57 -5.96 8.29 -9.23
CA TRP A 57 -4.70 8.52 -8.49
C TRP A 57 -4.27 9.98 -8.48
N LYS A 58 -4.29 10.64 -9.65
CA LYS A 58 -3.90 12.05 -9.78
C LYS A 58 -4.78 12.97 -8.94
N ASP A 59 -6.09 12.74 -8.95
CA ASP A 59 -7.04 13.50 -8.13
C ASP A 59 -6.86 13.22 -6.64
N SER A 60 -6.64 11.97 -6.25
CA SER A 60 -6.34 11.61 -4.86
C SER A 60 -5.09 12.34 -4.36
N VAL A 61 -4.04 12.46 -5.17
CA VAL A 61 -2.83 13.23 -4.83
C VAL A 61 -3.17 14.71 -4.67
N ARG A 62 -3.87 15.31 -5.64
CA ARG A 62 -4.26 16.73 -5.61
C ARG A 62 -5.11 17.06 -4.38
N ILE A 63 -6.18 16.28 -4.14
CA ILE A 63 -7.10 16.45 -3.01
C ILE A 63 -6.36 16.30 -1.68
N SER A 64 -5.50 15.29 -1.53
CA SER A 64 -4.74 15.11 -0.28
C SER A 64 -3.81 16.28 0.03
N ARG A 65 -3.22 16.91 -1.00
CA ARG A 65 -2.38 18.10 -0.84
C ARG A 65 -3.20 19.32 -0.45
N SER A 66 -4.34 19.56 -1.11
CA SER A 66 -5.21 20.69 -0.77
C SER A 66 -5.80 20.57 0.64
N LEU A 67 -6.01 19.35 1.12
CA LEU A 67 -6.48 19.08 2.48
C LEU A 67 -5.35 19.07 3.53
N HIS A 68 -4.10 19.36 3.15
CA HIS A 68 -2.93 19.28 4.04
C HIS A 68 -2.82 17.94 4.79
N MET A 69 -3.25 16.85 4.16
CA MET A 69 -3.18 15.52 4.77
C MET A 69 -1.72 15.08 4.89
N TYR A 70 -1.39 14.45 6.01
CA TYR A 70 -0.09 13.80 6.17
C TYR A 70 0.09 12.72 5.09
N ARG A 71 1.19 12.83 4.33
CA ARG A 71 1.56 11.87 3.29
C ARG A 71 2.83 11.14 3.72
N GLN A 72 2.64 9.92 4.22
CA GLN A 72 3.74 9.08 4.69
C GLN A 72 4.71 8.77 3.53
N GLY A 73 5.93 9.32 3.61
CA GLY A 73 7.04 9.01 2.70
C GLY A 73 7.90 7.82 3.15
N TYR A 74 7.71 7.34 4.38
CA TYR A 74 8.50 6.25 4.97
C TYR A 74 7.63 5.00 5.19
N CYS A 75 8.09 3.87 4.65
CA CYS A 75 7.38 2.60 4.64
C CYS A 75 7.75 1.69 5.83
N GLY A 76 8.77 2.05 6.62
CA GLY A 76 9.40 1.16 7.59
C GLY A 76 10.53 0.33 6.99
N CYS A 77 10.83 0.51 5.70
CA CYS A 77 11.86 -0.23 4.96
C CYS A 77 13.09 0.65 4.70
N ILE A 78 14.27 0.03 4.69
CA ILE A 78 15.56 0.70 4.47
C ILE A 78 15.59 1.52 3.18
N LEU A 79 14.89 1.06 2.14
CA LEU A 79 14.76 1.78 0.86
C LEU A 79 14.00 3.09 1.01
N SER A 80 12.86 3.06 1.71
CA SER A 80 12.07 4.27 1.95
C SER A 80 12.75 5.20 2.96
N GLU A 81 13.58 4.67 3.85
CA GLU A 81 14.43 5.47 4.73
C GLU A 81 15.45 6.22 3.90
N ALA A 82 16.21 5.52 3.06
CA ALA A 82 17.15 6.14 2.13
C ALA A 82 16.47 7.20 1.27
N GLU A 83 15.30 6.90 0.68
CA GLU A 83 14.49 7.84 -0.11
C GLU A 83 14.06 9.10 0.63
N ARG A 84 13.73 8.99 1.92
CA ARG A 84 13.35 10.13 2.75
C ARG A 84 14.50 11.11 2.94
N TYR A 85 15.72 10.60 3.01
CA TYR A 85 16.96 11.39 3.18
C TYR A 85 17.65 11.68 1.84
N ARG A 86 17.08 11.36 0.67
CA ARG A 86 17.70 11.58 -0.66
C ARG A 86 17.94 13.05 -1.05
N VAL A 87 17.48 14.03 -0.28
CA VAL A 87 17.94 15.42 -0.45
C VAL A 87 19.37 15.59 0.10
N GLU A 88 19.82 14.63 0.92
CA GLU A 88 21.16 14.42 1.50
C GLU A 88 21.74 13.06 1.06
N TRP A 89 21.53 12.66 -0.21
CA TRP A 89 21.83 11.30 -0.70
C TRP A 89 23.33 10.93 -0.69
N GLU A 90 24.24 11.89 -0.58
CA GLU A 90 25.66 11.56 -0.34
C GLU A 90 25.87 11.20 1.14
N GLU A 91 25.35 12.02 2.07
CA GLU A 91 25.45 11.78 3.52
C GLU A 91 24.70 10.52 3.98
N GLY A 92 23.58 10.19 3.33
CA GLY A 92 22.81 8.98 3.59
C GLY A 92 23.54 7.68 3.21
N LYS A 93 24.41 7.72 2.17
CA LYS A 93 25.26 6.56 1.83
C LYS A 93 26.32 6.35 2.92
N ASP A 94 26.92 7.44 3.38
CA ASP A 94 27.93 7.40 4.44
C ASP A 94 27.34 6.87 5.75
N TYR A 95 26.14 7.35 6.14
CA TYR A 95 25.41 6.83 7.31
C TYR A 95 25.13 5.32 7.21
N LEU A 96 24.70 4.82 6.04
CA LEU A 96 24.41 3.40 5.85
C LEU A 96 25.68 2.55 5.85
N LYS A 97 26.78 3.08 5.30
CA LYS A 97 28.11 2.46 5.34
C LYS A 97 28.65 2.38 6.76
N GLU A 98 28.49 3.42 7.58
CA GLU A 98 28.83 3.41 9.01
C GLU A 98 28.03 2.36 9.80
N LYS A 99 26.79 2.06 9.38
CA LYS A 99 25.96 1.00 9.95
C LYS A 99 26.24 -0.39 9.36
N GLY A 100 27.24 -0.53 8.50
CA GLY A 100 27.63 -1.81 7.90
C GLY A 100 26.64 -2.34 6.86
N VAL A 101 25.79 -1.48 6.31
CA VAL A 101 24.80 -1.83 5.29
C VAL A 101 25.34 -1.45 3.92
N ASP A 102 25.87 -2.42 3.19
CA ASP A 102 26.33 -2.23 1.82
C ASP A 102 25.14 -2.28 0.84
N ILE A 103 24.73 -1.10 0.38
CA ILE A 103 23.71 -0.93 -0.66
C ILE A 103 24.35 -0.99 -2.04
N TRP A 104 24.39 -2.19 -2.63
CA TRP A 104 24.76 -2.40 -4.03
C TRP A 104 23.58 -2.08 -4.95
N PHE A 105 23.42 -0.82 -5.35
CA PHE A 105 22.56 -0.45 -6.47
C PHE A 105 23.40 0.21 -7.56
N GLY A 106 23.62 -0.53 -8.66
CA GLY A 106 24.08 -0.04 -9.96
C GLY A 106 22.90 0.17 -10.89
#